data_AF-A0A1M3IUY1-F1
#
_entry.id   AF-A0A1M3IUY1-F1
#
_cell.length_a   1.000
_cell.length_b   1.000
_cell.length_c   1.000
_cell.angle_alpha   90.00
_cell.angle_beta   90.00
_cell.angle_gamma   90.00
#
_symmetry.space_group_name_H-M   'P 1'
#
loop_
_entity.id
_entity.type
_entity.pdbx_description
1 polymer ?
#
loop_
_entity_poly.entity_id
_entity_poly.type
_entity_poly.pdbx_seq_one_letter_code
_entity_poly.pdbx_strand_id
1 'polypeptide(L)'
;MMIIRILTALKGRFVGKDEYGNKYFEEKFLFIKPLRRPRRWVLYAGDVEASKVPAEWYGWLHYTLESPLQKLPYSWIKPHQPNKTGTQEAYLPPSHPIKRKAAVKADKGYEHWQPS
;
A
#
# COMPACT_ATOMS: atom_id res chain seq x y z
N MET A 1 -19.88 -1.51 -8.57
CA MET A 1 -18.71 -2.45 -8.54
C MET A 1 -18.89 -3.73 -9.39
N MET A 2 -19.94 -3.86 -10.23
CA MET A 2 -20.18 -5.06 -11.06
C MET A 2 -19.42 -5.03 -12.40
N ILE A 3 -19.29 -3.85 -13.00
CA ILE A 3 -18.67 -3.65 -14.32
C ILE A 3 -17.21 -4.12 -14.34
N ILE A 4 -16.42 -3.78 -13.33
CA ILE A 4 -15.01 -4.17 -13.29
C ILE A 4 -14.82 -5.69 -13.16
N ARG A 5 -15.74 -6.38 -12.47
CA ARG A 5 -15.72 -7.85 -12.35
C ARG A 5 -16.04 -8.52 -13.68
N ILE A 6 -17.04 -8.03 -14.40
CA ILE A 6 -17.40 -8.52 -15.73
C ILE A 6 -16.24 -8.29 -16.71
N LEU A 7 -15.68 -7.08 -16.73
CA LEU A 7 -14.52 -6.76 -17.56
C LEU A 7 -13.30 -7.63 -17.23
N THR A 8 -13.09 -7.92 -15.94
CA THR A 8 -11.99 -8.79 -15.52
C THR A 8 -12.21 -10.24 -15.95
N ALA A 9 -13.43 -10.77 -15.85
CA ALA A 9 -13.73 -12.12 -16.31
C ALA A 9 -13.55 -12.26 -17.84
N LEU A 10 -13.91 -11.23 -18.59
CA LEU A 10 -13.78 -11.22 -20.05
C LEU A 10 -12.34 -10.99 -20.52
N LYS A 11 -11.60 -10.07 -19.91
CA LYS A 11 -10.33 -9.54 -20.45
C LYS A 11 -9.11 -9.81 -19.57
N GLY A 12 -9.30 -10.30 -18.35
CA GLY A 12 -8.23 -10.51 -17.37
C GLY A 12 -7.68 -11.93 -17.40
N ARG A 13 -6.35 -12.05 -17.42
CA ARG A 13 -5.60 -13.22 -17.01
C ARG A 13 -5.25 -13.08 -15.54
N PHE A 14 -5.65 -14.06 -14.73
CA PHE A 14 -5.28 -14.09 -13.32
C PHE A 14 -3.79 -14.36 -13.16
N VAL A 15 -3.10 -13.51 -12.40
CA VAL A 15 -1.65 -13.61 -12.16
C VAL A 15 -1.38 -14.15 -10.78
N GLY A 16 -2.12 -13.67 -9.77
CA GLY A 16 -1.98 -14.15 -8.40
C GLY A 16 -2.82 -13.37 -7.41
N LYS A 17 -2.62 -13.70 -6.13
CA LYS A 17 -3.33 -13.12 -4.99
C LYS A 17 -2.31 -12.83 -3.90
N ASP A 18 -2.46 -11.70 -3.21
CA ASP A 18 -1.64 -11.38 -2.04
C ASP A 18 -2.19 -11.99 -0.73
N GLU A 19 -1.45 -11.81 0.36
CA GLU A 19 -1.83 -12.25 1.71
C GLU A 19 -3.07 -11.53 2.25
N TYR A 20 -3.39 -10.34 1.73
CA TYR A 20 -4.49 -9.48 2.18
C TYR A 20 -5.80 -9.71 1.41
N GLY A 21 -5.78 -10.56 0.39
CA GLY A 21 -6.96 -10.92 -0.39
C GLY A 21 -7.07 -10.28 -1.76
N ASN A 22 -6.23 -9.31 -2.09
CA ASN A 22 -6.26 -8.59 -3.36
C ASN A 22 -5.84 -9.53 -4.49
N LYS A 23 -6.57 -9.46 -5.61
CA LYS A 23 -6.34 -10.31 -6.78
C LYS A 23 -5.78 -9.48 -7.92
N TYR A 24 -4.73 -9.97 -8.56
CA TYR A 24 -4.00 -9.26 -9.59
C TYR A 24 -4.23 -9.88 -10.95
N PHE A 25 -4.45 -9.02 -11.95
CA PHE A 25 -4.81 -9.41 -13.30
C PHE A 25 -4.00 -8.64 -14.33
N GLU A 26 -3.74 -9.30 -15.45
CA GLU A 26 -3.12 -8.72 -16.63
C GLU A 26 -4.02 -8.91 -17.86
N GLU A 27 -3.94 -8.02 -18.83
CA GLU A 27 -4.72 -8.10 -20.08
C GLU A 27 -4.42 -9.40 -20.86
N LYS A 28 -5.45 -10.20 -21.13
CA LYS A 28 -5.34 -11.51 -21.82
C LYS A 28 -5.07 -11.37 -23.32
N PHE A 29 -5.64 -10.35 -23.96
CA PHE A 29 -5.67 -10.21 -25.42
C PHE A 29 -4.60 -9.24 -25.96
N LEU A 30 -3.32 -9.59 -25.80
CA LEU A 30 -2.22 -8.77 -26.34
C LEU A 30 -2.16 -8.76 -27.87
N PHE A 31 -2.62 -9.83 -28.51
CA PHE A 31 -2.55 -10.04 -29.97
C PHE A 31 -3.41 -9.05 -30.77
N ILE A 32 -4.39 -8.39 -30.14
CA ILE A 32 -5.23 -7.37 -30.79
C ILE A 32 -4.50 -6.02 -30.86
N LYS A 33 -3.50 -5.76 -30.02
CA LYS A 33 -2.74 -4.50 -29.96
C LYS A 33 -1.26 -4.74 -29.58
N PRO A 34 -0.44 -5.30 -30.48
CA PRO A 34 0.94 -5.71 -30.18
C PRO A 34 1.87 -4.55 -29.81
N LEU A 35 1.57 -3.31 -30.20
CA LEU A 35 2.39 -2.14 -29.89
C LEU A 35 2.16 -1.55 -28.48
N ARG A 36 1.23 -2.08 -27.67
CA ARG A 36 0.91 -1.53 -26.35
C ARG A 36 1.33 -2.46 -25.22
N ARG A 37 1.85 -1.88 -24.13
CA ARG A 37 2.02 -2.59 -22.85
C ARG A 37 0.68 -3.18 -22.38
N PRO A 38 0.67 -4.43 -21.89
CA PRO A 38 -0.54 -5.05 -21.38
C PRO A 38 -1.02 -4.31 -20.14
N ARG A 39 -2.32 -4.06 -20.02
CA ARG A 39 -2.87 -3.45 -18.81
C ARG A 39 -2.74 -4.39 -17.62
N ARG A 40 -2.26 -3.88 -16.49
CA ARG A 40 -2.27 -4.54 -15.18
C ARG A 40 -3.24 -3.84 -14.25
N TRP A 41 -4.02 -4.60 -13.48
CA TRP A 41 -4.93 -4.04 -12.48
C TRP A 41 -5.13 -4.99 -11.30
N VAL A 42 -5.70 -4.43 -10.23
CA VAL A 42 -5.99 -5.14 -8.99
C VAL A 42 -7.49 -5.09 -8.69
N LEU A 43 -8.04 -6.21 -8.20
CA LEU A 43 -9.34 -6.28 -7.55
C LEU A 43 -9.12 -6.40 -6.05
N TYR A 44 -9.46 -5.34 -5.31
CA TYR A 44 -9.35 -5.31 -3.87
C TYR A 44 -10.35 -6.27 -3.20
N ALA A 45 -9.94 -6.86 -2.08
CA ALA A 45 -10.81 -7.75 -1.29
C ALA A 45 -11.92 -7.01 -0.52
N GLY A 46 -11.71 -5.73 -0.20
CA GLY A 46 -12.64 -4.87 0.52
C GLY A 46 -12.67 -3.45 -0.07
N ASP A 47 -12.64 -2.44 0.80
CA ASP A 47 -12.68 -1.04 0.33
C ASP A 47 -11.52 -0.73 -0.60
N VAL A 48 -11.87 -0.05 -1.69
CA VAL A 48 -10.94 0.34 -2.75
C VAL A 48 -10.01 1.43 -2.24
N GLU A 49 -8.78 1.04 -1.96
CA GLU A 49 -7.74 1.96 -1.49
C GLU A 49 -6.39 1.59 -2.11
N ALA A 50 -5.77 2.54 -2.83
CA ALA A 50 -4.53 2.29 -3.56
C ALA A 50 -3.36 1.83 -2.67
N SER A 51 -3.33 2.31 -1.42
CA SER A 51 -2.27 2.01 -0.46
C SER A 51 -2.32 0.57 0.07
N LYS A 52 -3.41 -0.18 -0.16
CA LYS A 52 -3.56 -1.58 0.30
C LYS A 52 -2.75 -2.59 -0.51
N VAL A 53 -2.16 -2.18 -1.62
CA VAL A 53 -1.26 -3.03 -2.42
C VAL A 53 0.07 -3.17 -1.68
N PRO A 54 0.50 -4.39 -1.30
CA PRO A 54 1.78 -4.61 -0.64
C PRO A 54 2.96 -4.35 -1.58
N ALA A 55 4.13 -4.09 -0.99
CA ALA A 55 5.37 -3.80 -1.71
C ALA A 55 5.73 -4.87 -2.77
N GLU A 56 5.44 -6.13 -2.47
CA GLU A 56 5.68 -7.29 -3.34
C GLU A 56 4.98 -7.18 -4.70
N TRP A 57 3.76 -6.63 -4.68
CA TRP A 57 2.92 -6.47 -5.86
C TRP A 57 2.99 -5.07 -6.45
N TYR A 58 3.45 -4.07 -5.67
CA TYR A 58 3.51 -2.68 -6.09
C TYR A 58 4.38 -2.47 -7.34
N GLY A 59 5.60 -3.04 -7.35
CA GLY A 59 6.54 -2.91 -8.47
C GLY A 59 6.00 -3.58 -9.75
N TRP A 60 5.36 -4.74 -9.62
CA TRP A 60 4.72 -5.42 -10.75
C TRP A 60 3.54 -4.61 -11.30
N LEU A 61 2.68 -4.09 -10.44
CA LEU A 61 1.50 -3.33 -10.83
C LEU A 61 1.87 -2.04 -11.59
N HIS A 62 2.99 -1.41 -11.22
CA HIS A 62 3.48 -0.16 -11.82
C HIS A 62 4.53 -0.36 -12.93
N TYR A 63 4.69 -1.58 -13.45
CA TYR A 63 5.66 -1.90 -14.51
C TYR A 63 7.12 -1.61 -14.14
N THR A 64 7.44 -1.48 -12.85
CA THR A 64 8.81 -1.41 -12.37
C THR A 64 9.48 -2.78 -12.44
N LEU A 65 8.68 -3.84 -12.24
CA LEU A 65 9.13 -5.22 -12.29
C LEU A 65 8.26 -6.04 -13.25
N GLU A 66 8.87 -7.04 -13.87
CA GLU A 66 8.16 -7.94 -14.79
C GLU A 66 7.28 -8.95 -14.05
N SER A 67 7.71 -9.37 -12.86
CA SER A 67 7.02 -10.30 -11.96
C SER A 67 6.88 -9.72 -10.55
N PRO A 68 5.87 -10.16 -9.76
CA PRO A 68 5.78 -9.81 -8.35
C PRO A 68 7.00 -10.33 -7.57
N LEU A 69 7.45 -9.57 -6.58
CA LEU A 69 8.56 -9.99 -5.72
C LEU A 69 8.12 -11.14 -4.81
N GLN A 70 9.07 -12.03 -4.52
CA GLN A 70 8.90 -13.01 -3.46
C GLN A 70 9.10 -12.35 -2.10
N LYS A 71 8.40 -12.87 -1.09
CA LYS A 71 8.52 -12.40 0.29
C LYS A 71 9.94 -12.60 0.79
N LEU A 72 10.57 -11.50 1.19
CA LEU A 72 11.95 -11.52 1.67
C LEU A 72 12.01 -12.01 3.13
N PRO A 73 12.91 -12.95 3.48
CA PRO A 73 12.93 -13.62 4.79
C PRO A 73 13.69 -12.81 5.87
N TYR A 74 13.68 -11.48 5.80
CA TYR A 74 14.44 -10.65 6.75
C TYR A 74 13.57 -10.22 7.94
N SER A 75 14.08 -10.44 9.15
CA SER A 75 13.36 -10.15 10.41
C SER A 75 13.03 -8.68 10.63
N TRP A 76 13.80 -7.76 10.05
CA TRP A 76 13.59 -6.32 10.16
C TRP A 76 12.51 -5.80 9.20
N ILE A 77 12.04 -6.61 8.24
CA ILE A 77 10.97 -6.23 7.32
C ILE A 77 9.64 -6.26 8.08
N LYS A 78 8.97 -5.11 8.09
CA LYS A 78 7.64 -4.98 8.69
C LYS A 78 6.56 -5.45 7.72
N PRO A 79 5.45 -6.02 8.23
CA PRO A 79 4.29 -6.33 7.40
C PRO A 79 3.72 -5.05 6.77
N HIS A 80 3.12 -5.19 5.59
CA HIS A 80 2.52 -4.07 4.88
C HIS A 80 1.38 -3.46 5.72
N GLN A 81 1.35 -2.13 5.77
CA GLN A 81 0.27 -1.37 6.40
C GLN A 81 -0.25 -0.34 5.39
N PRO A 82 -1.57 -0.30 5.14
CA PRO A 82 -2.15 0.72 4.29
C PRO A 82 -2.03 2.11 4.93
N ASN A 83 -2.24 3.13 4.12
CA ASN A 83 -2.19 4.52 4.55
C ASN A 83 -3.36 4.82 5.50
N LYS A 84 -3.03 5.27 6.72
CA LYS A 84 -4.03 5.60 7.75
C LYS A 84 -4.31 7.10 7.86
N THR A 85 -3.82 7.89 6.91
CA THR A 85 -4.01 9.35 6.91
C THR A 85 -5.51 9.69 6.96
N GLY A 86 -5.90 10.67 7.78
CA GLY A 86 -7.30 11.06 7.96
C GLY A 86 -8.13 10.13 8.86
N THR A 87 -7.52 9.07 9.40
CA THR A 87 -8.16 8.18 10.40
C THR A 87 -7.63 8.47 11.81
N GLN A 88 -8.27 7.90 12.84
CA GLN A 88 -7.80 7.99 14.23
C GLN A 88 -6.43 7.30 14.44
N GLU A 89 -6.06 6.38 13.55
CA GLU A 89 -4.79 5.63 13.61
C GLU A 89 -3.67 6.28 12.79
N ALA A 90 -3.87 7.52 12.31
CA ALA A 90 -2.85 8.25 11.58
C ALA A 90 -1.58 8.44 12.42
N TYR A 91 -0.41 8.39 11.76
CA TYR A 91 0.84 8.76 12.42
C TYR A 91 0.81 10.24 12.80
N LEU A 92 1.11 10.52 14.06
CA LEU A 92 1.28 11.87 14.58
C LEU A 92 2.72 12.05 15.07
N PRO A 93 3.42 13.13 14.70
CA PRO A 93 4.74 13.40 15.24
C PRO A 93 4.68 13.63 16.78
N PRO A 94 5.78 13.44 17.51
CA PRO A 94 5.82 13.57 18.97
C PRO A 94 5.30 14.91 19.51
N SER A 95 5.55 16.00 18.79
CA SER A 95 5.11 17.35 19.15
C SER A 95 3.66 17.68 18.74
N HIS A 96 2.94 16.74 18.13
CA HIS A 96 1.60 17.00 17.62
C HIS A 96 0.61 17.17 18.79
N PRO A 97 -0.21 18.24 18.84
CA PRO A 97 -1.06 18.57 20.00
C PRO A 97 -2.09 17.48 20.33
N ILE A 98 -2.59 16.77 19.32
CA ILE A 98 -3.56 15.67 19.48
C ILE A 98 -2.91 14.41 20.11
N LYS A 99 -1.59 14.24 20.00
CA LYS A 99 -0.88 13.06 20.49
C LYS A 99 -0.72 13.16 22.01
N ARG A 100 -1.81 12.88 22.74
CA ARG A 100 -1.94 12.86 24.22
C ARG A 100 -1.11 11.77 24.93
N LYS A 101 0.08 11.41 24.44
CA LYS A 101 1.03 10.61 25.23
C LYS A 101 2.04 11.55 25.86
N ALA A 102 2.05 11.54 27.20
CA ALA A 102 2.89 12.28 28.14
C ALA A 102 3.93 13.15 27.44
N ALA A 103 3.71 14.47 27.49
CA ALA A 103 4.59 15.51 26.99
C ALA A 103 6.01 14.95 26.82
N VAL A 104 6.36 14.58 25.58
CA VAL A 104 7.76 14.31 25.27
C VAL A 104 8.41 15.60 25.69
N LYS A 105 9.17 15.56 26.80
CA LYS A 105 9.95 16.71 27.24
C LYS A 105 10.69 17.11 25.98
N ALA A 106 10.29 18.24 25.39
CA ALA A 106 11.11 18.85 24.37
C ALA A 106 12.48 18.90 25.02
N ASP A 107 13.49 18.35 24.34
CA ASP A 107 14.87 18.47 24.78
C ASP A 107 15.21 19.96 24.65
N LYS A 108 14.72 20.72 25.63
CA LYS A 108 15.11 22.09 25.85
C LYS A 108 16.52 21.87 26.35
N GLY A 109 17.50 21.93 25.46
CA GLY A 109 18.93 21.92 25.80
C GLY A 109 19.35 23.11 26.67
N TYR A 110 18.39 23.65 27.43
CA TYR A 110 18.45 24.77 28.33
C TYR A 110 17.44 24.54 29.47
N GLU A 111 17.96 24.57 30.69
CA GLU A 111 17.16 24.60 31.91
C GLU A 111 17.02 26.05 32.38
N HIS A 112 15.78 26.52 32.56
CA HIS A 112 15.52 27.86 33.08
C HIS A 112 15.67 27.91 34.60
N TRP A 113 16.25 29.00 35.12
CA TRP A 113 16.33 29.25 36.56
C TRP A 113 14.92 29.39 37.19
N GLN A 114 14.68 28.72 38.32
CA GLN A 114 13.44 28.78 39.09
C GLN A 114 13.71 29.48 40.44
N PRO A 115 13.19 30.72 40.65
CA PRO A 115 13.29 31.38 41.95
C PRO A 115 12.51 30.63 43.04
N SER A 116 13.05 30.65 44.26
CA SER A 116 12.41 30.19 45.50
C SER A 116 11.39 31.18 46.04
#